data_AF-A0AAE9H521-F1
#
_entry.id   AF-A0AAE9H521-F1
#
_cell.length_a   1.000
_cell.length_b   1.000
_cell.length_c   1.000
_cell.angle_alpha   90.00
_cell.angle_beta   90.00
_cell.angle_gamma   90.00
#
_symmetry.space_group_name_H-M   'P 1'
#
loop_
_entity.id
_entity.type
_entity.pdbx_description
1 polymer ?
#
loop_
_entity_poly.entity_id
_entity_poly.type
_entity_poly.pdbx_seq_one_letter_code
_entity_poly.pdbx_strand_id
1 'polypeptide(L)'
;MNATTAARVDNRPQRPSMDRAFRQALTDPSFKATFRERLGWDESQVSRFLSGQMGLTIDKIDQAIELLGMVVTTPSYIDFLAYGARIGANCHCVRQGLGECGR
;
A
#
# COMPACT_ATOMS: atom_id res chain seq x y z
N MET A 1 38.48 -20.21 -11.08
CA MET A 1 38.21 -19.03 -10.23
C MET A 1 36.92 -18.41 -10.72
N ASN A 2 35.79 -18.63 -10.04
CA ASN A 2 34.51 -18.00 -10.42
C ASN A 2 34.24 -16.85 -9.46
N ALA A 3 34.27 -15.63 -9.99
CA ALA A 3 33.91 -14.43 -9.26
C ALA A 3 32.38 -14.43 -9.06
N THR A 4 31.94 -14.68 -7.83
CA THR A 4 30.55 -14.49 -7.42
C THR A 4 30.24 -13.00 -7.50
N THR A 5 29.55 -12.57 -8.56
CA THR A 5 28.99 -11.22 -8.64
C THR A 5 27.88 -11.11 -7.61
N ALA A 6 28.19 -10.54 -6.45
CA ALA A 6 27.18 -10.18 -5.46
C ALA A 6 26.19 -9.21 -6.12
N ALA A 7 24.93 -9.62 -6.21
CA ALA A 7 23.86 -8.78 -6.75
C ALA A 7 23.80 -7.47 -5.95
N ARG A 8 23.91 -6.33 -6.64
CA ARG A 8 23.69 -5.01 -6.02
C ARG A 8 22.24 -4.95 -5.52
N VAL A 9 22.07 -4.64 -4.24
CA VAL A 9 20.75 -4.33 -3.66
C VAL A 9 20.22 -3.06 -4.32
N ASP A 10 19.10 -3.16 -5.04
CA ASP A 10 18.41 -2.01 -5.62
C ASP A 10 17.70 -1.23 -4.51
N ASN A 11 18.24 -0.06 -4.17
CA ASN A 11 17.70 0.84 -3.14
C ASN A 11 16.65 1.82 -3.68
N ARG A 12 16.15 1.64 -4.91
CA ARG A 12 15.03 2.46 -5.40
C ARG A 12 13.78 2.22 -4.55
N PRO A 13 12.99 3.27 -4.26
CA PRO A 13 11.69 3.11 -3.62
C PRO A 13 10.85 2.11 -4.43
N GLN A 14 10.55 0.96 -3.81
CA GLN A 14 9.72 -0.05 -4.45
C GLN A 14 8.27 0.43 -4.41
N ARG A 15 7.55 0.29 -5.54
CA ARG A 15 6.11 0.54 -5.55
C ARG A 15 5.44 -0.38 -4.51
N PRO A 16 4.37 0.08 -3.84
CA PRO A 16 3.52 -0.81 -3.07
C PRO A 16 3.11 -1.99 -3.96
N SER A 17 3.25 -3.21 -3.45
CA SER A 17 2.80 -4.43 -4.13
C SER A 17 1.76 -5.10 -3.26
N MET A 18 0.60 -5.36 -3.85
CA MET A 18 -0.48 -6.10 -3.21
C MET A 18 -0.01 -7.53 -2.89
N ASP A 19 0.79 -8.17 -3.76
CA ASP A 19 1.33 -9.50 -3.46
C ASP A 19 2.15 -9.50 -2.18
N ARG A 20 3.12 -8.61 -2.08
CA ARG A 20 3.95 -8.49 -0.88
C ARG A 20 3.10 -8.14 0.35
N ALA A 21 2.18 -7.18 0.22
CA ALA A 21 1.36 -6.71 1.33
C ALA A 21 0.45 -7.83 1.88
N PHE A 22 -0.24 -8.57 1.01
CA PHE A 22 -1.09 -9.68 1.42
C PHE A 22 -0.28 -10.82 2.03
N ARG A 23 0.85 -11.21 1.43
CA ARG A 23 1.72 -12.26 2.00
C ARG A 23 2.21 -11.89 3.38
N GLN A 24 2.66 -10.65 3.57
CA GLN A 24 3.10 -10.17 4.88
C GLN A 24 1.94 -10.14 5.89
N ALA A 25 0.80 -9.56 5.53
CA ALA A 25 -0.35 -9.45 6.43
C ALA A 25 -0.92 -10.82 6.84
N LEU A 26 -1.00 -11.78 5.91
CA LEU A 26 -1.60 -13.10 6.17
C LEU A 26 -0.64 -14.07 6.89
N THR A 27 0.63 -13.68 7.12
CA THR A 27 1.52 -14.39 8.05
C THR A 27 1.26 -14.05 9.52
N ASP A 28 0.68 -12.88 9.81
CA ASP A 28 0.30 -12.51 11.17
C ASP A 28 -1.08 -13.12 11.50
N PRO A 29 -1.20 -13.94 12.56
CA PRO A 29 -2.46 -14.57 12.96
C PRO A 29 -3.59 -13.56 13.24
N SER A 30 -3.27 -12.39 13.79
CA SER A 30 -4.26 -11.36 14.15
C SER A 30 -4.86 -10.69 12.91
N PHE A 31 -4.01 -10.34 11.95
CA PHE A 31 -4.45 -9.84 10.65
C PHE A 31 -5.19 -10.91 9.88
N LYS A 32 -4.67 -12.14 9.81
CA LYS A 32 -5.34 -13.26 9.14
C LYS A 32 -6.78 -13.46 9.66
N ALA A 33 -6.99 -13.43 10.97
CA ALA A 33 -8.33 -13.53 11.55
C ALA A 33 -9.26 -12.40 11.09
N THR A 34 -8.75 -11.16 11.08
CA THR A 34 -9.48 -9.99 10.59
C THR A 34 -9.84 -10.10 9.11
N PHE A 35 -8.90 -10.56 8.26
CA PHE A 35 -9.16 -10.79 6.84
C PHE A 35 -10.23 -11.85 6.63
N ARG A 36 -10.18 -12.95 7.38
CA ARG A 36 -11.19 -14.01 7.33
C ARG A 36 -12.58 -13.50 7.67
N GLU A 37 -12.70 -12.72 8.74
CA GLU A 37 -13.97 -12.11 9.13
C GLU A 37 -14.48 -11.12 8.07
N ARG A 38 -13.65 -10.17 7.66
CA ARG A 38 -14.05 -9.07 6.77
C ARG A 38 -14.31 -9.48 5.33
N LEU A 39 -13.59 -10.48 4.83
CA LEU A 39 -13.75 -11.00 3.47
C LEU A 39 -14.66 -12.24 3.41
N GLY A 40 -15.19 -12.69 4.56
CA GLY A 40 -16.00 -13.90 4.65
C GLY A 40 -15.24 -15.17 4.24
N TRP A 41 -13.94 -15.22 4.54
CA TRP A 41 -13.07 -16.32 4.17
C TRP A 41 -12.91 -17.36 5.28
N ASP A 42 -12.89 -18.63 4.90
CA ASP A 42 -12.36 -19.72 5.71
C ASP A 42 -10.84 -19.91 5.54
N GLU A 43 -10.22 -20.77 6.36
CA GLU A 43 -8.77 -21.01 6.32
C GLU A 43 -8.31 -21.63 4.98
N SER A 44 -9.16 -22.45 4.34
CA SER A 44 -8.86 -23.05 3.03
C SER A 44 -8.83 -21.99 1.93
N GLN A 45 -9.65 -20.95 2.03
CA GLN A 45 -9.70 -19.85 1.08
C GLN A 45 -8.47 -18.95 1.21
N VAL A 46 -8.00 -18.68 2.44
CA VAL A 46 -6.73 -17.97 2.66
C VAL A 46 -5.57 -18.73 1.97
N SER A 47 -5.52 -20.04 2.16
CA SER A 47 -4.49 -20.90 1.56
C SER A 47 -4.56 -20.91 0.04
N ARG A 48 -5.76 -21.08 -0.54
CA ARG A 48 -6.00 -21.04 -1.99
C ARG A 48 -5.70 -19.68 -2.61
N PHE A 49 -5.96 -18.59 -1.90
CA PHE A 49 -5.63 -17.24 -2.36
C PHE A 49 -4.11 -17.05 -2.45
N LEU A 50 -3.37 -17.40 -1.38
CA LEU A 50 -1.90 -17.29 -1.33
C LEU A 50 -1.19 -18.20 -2.35
N SER A 51 -1.81 -19.33 -2.72
CA SER A 51 -1.32 -20.25 -3.75
C SER A 51 -1.76 -19.89 -5.18
N GLY A 52 -2.54 -18.81 -5.37
CA GLY A 52 -3.02 -18.40 -6.69
C GLY A 52 -4.10 -19.30 -7.28
N GLN A 53 -4.82 -20.05 -6.45
CA GLN A 53 -5.89 -20.98 -6.85
C GLN A 53 -7.31 -20.39 -6.62
N MET A 54 -7.42 -19.10 -6.32
CA MET A 54 -8.69 -18.43 -6.02
C MET A 54 -8.87 -17.16 -6.83
N GLY A 55 -9.90 -17.11 -7.68
CA GLY A 55 -10.36 -15.89 -8.36
C GLY A 55 -9.27 -15.15 -9.13
N LEU A 56 -9.32 -13.81 -9.08
CA LEU A 56 -8.21 -12.95 -9.52
C LEU A 56 -7.01 -13.21 -8.61
N THR A 57 -5.97 -13.81 -9.17
CA THR A 57 -4.78 -14.17 -8.41
C THR A 57 -4.05 -12.92 -7.95
N ILE A 58 -3.37 -13.05 -6.81
CA ILE A 58 -2.70 -11.97 -6.11
C ILE A 58 -1.72 -11.16 -7.00
N ASP A 59 -1.01 -11.84 -7.91
CA ASP A 59 -0.13 -11.24 -8.91
C ASP A 59 -0.87 -10.46 -10.01
N LYS A 60 -2.13 -10.82 -10.27
CA LYS A 60 -2.99 -10.12 -11.23
C LYS A 60 -3.64 -8.88 -10.62
N ILE A 61 -3.71 -8.76 -9.30
CA ILE A 61 -4.22 -7.56 -8.63
C ILE A 61 -3.30 -6.37 -8.93
N ASP A 62 -1.98 -6.55 -8.81
CA ASP A 62 -1.00 -5.51 -9.13
C ASP A 62 -1.11 -5.08 -10.62
N GLN A 63 -1.26 -6.04 -11.54
CA GLN A 63 -1.46 -5.75 -12.97
C GLN A 63 -2.79 -5.02 -13.24
N ALA A 64 -3.87 -5.40 -12.55
CA ALA A 64 -5.17 -4.74 -12.69
C ALA A 64 -5.11 -3.28 -12.23
N ILE A 65 -4.43 -3.00 -11.11
CA ILE A 65 -4.21 -1.64 -10.62
C ILE A 65 -3.48 -0.79 -11.67
N GLU A 66 -2.43 -1.35 -12.27
CA GLU A 66 -1.65 -0.67 -13.32
C GLU A 66 -2.47 -0.41 -14.58
N LEU A 67 -3.21 -1.41 -15.08
CA LEU A 67 -4.06 -1.29 -16.27
C LEU A 67 -5.19 -0.26 -16.08
N LEU A 68 -5.69 -0.13 -14.85
CA LEU A 68 -6.72 0.85 -14.51
C LEU A 68 -6.13 2.25 -14.25
N GLY A 69 -4.81 2.42 -14.31
CA GLY A 69 -4.14 3.68 -14.01
C GLY A 69 -4.32 4.15 -12.56
N MET A 70 -4.56 3.22 -11.64
CA MET A 70 -4.78 3.52 -10.23
C MET A 70 -3.45 3.48 -9.44
N VAL A 71 -3.40 4.23 -8.34
CA VAL A 71 -2.26 4.24 -7.42
C VAL A 71 -2.74 3.85 -6.03
N VAL A 72 -2.10 2.83 -5.45
CA VAL A 72 -2.32 2.43 -4.06
C VAL A 72 -1.49 3.34 -3.16
N THR A 73 -2.13 3.94 -2.16
CA THR A 73 -1.45 4.75 -1.14
C THR A 73 -2.10 4.54 0.22
N THR A 74 -1.43 4.97 1.29
CA THR A 74 -1.95 4.87 2.64
C THR A 74 -2.90 6.03 2.96
N PRO A 75 -3.92 5.81 3.80
CA PRO A 75 -4.77 6.92 4.29
C PRO A 75 -3.95 8.06 4.89
N SER A 76 -2.90 7.74 5.67
CA SER A 76 -2.01 8.73 6.28
C SER A 76 -1.34 9.67 5.28
N TYR A 77 -1.01 9.19 4.08
CA TYR A 77 -0.45 10.04 3.03
C TYR A 77 -1.50 11.02 2.49
N ILE A 78 -2.73 10.55 2.27
CA ILE A 78 -3.84 11.40 1.82
C ILE A 78 -4.23 12.41 2.90
N ASP A 79 -4.26 12.01 4.17
CA ASP A 79 -4.53 12.90 5.30
C ASP A 79 -3.47 14.00 5.42
N PHE A 80 -2.19 13.64 5.22
CA PHE A 80 -1.10 14.60 5.17
C PHE A 80 -1.30 15.62 4.04
N LEU A 81 -1.66 15.18 2.83
CA LEU A 81 -1.94 16.09 1.72
C LEU A 81 -3.13 17.00 2.00
N ALA A 82 -4.21 16.46 2.57
CA ALA A 82 -5.39 17.22 2.94
C ALA A 82 -5.07 18.30 3.99
N TYR A 83 -4.30 17.92 5.02
CA TYR A 83 -3.81 18.85 6.03
C TYR A 83 -2.91 19.93 5.42
N GLY A 84 -1.93 19.54 4.61
CA GLY A 84 -1.04 20.46 3.91
C GLY A 84 -1.79 21.44 3.00
N ALA A 85 -2.83 20.98 2.31
CA ALA A 85 -3.68 21.84 1.49
C ALA A 85 -4.45 22.85 2.35
N ARG A 86 -4.96 22.45 3.52
CA ARG A 86 -5.66 23.32 4.48
C ARG A 86 -4.76 24.42 5.03
N ILE A 87 -3.54 24.08 5.44
CA ILE A 87 -2.62 25.02 6.10
C ILE A 87 -1.71 25.76 5.13
N GLY A 88 -1.52 25.25 3.91
CA GLY A 88 -0.61 25.79 2.92
C GLY A 88 -1.32 26.67 1.89
N ALA A 89 -1.28 26.26 0.61
CA ALA A 89 -1.67 27.09 -0.53
C ALA A 89 -3.13 27.60 -0.48
N ASN A 90 -4.05 26.90 0.20
CA ASN A 90 -5.42 27.40 0.35
C ASN A 90 -5.60 28.36 1.52
N CYS A 91 -4.71 28.39 2.51
CA CYS A 91 -4.79 29.31 3.63
C CYS A 91 -4.52 30.76 3.16
N HIS A 92 -5.47 31.66 3.42
CA HIS A 92 -5.29 33.08 3.10
C HIS A 92 -4.24 33.76 4.00
N CYS A 93 -4.24 33.44 5.29
CA CYS A 93 -3.31 33.98 6.28
C CYS A 93 -1.85 33.61 5.94
N VAL A 94 -1.57 32.35 5.59
CA VAL A 94 -0.22 31.92 5.16
C VAL A 94 0.22 32.68 3.91
N ARG A 95 -0.68 32.90 2.94
CA ARG A 95 -0.37 33.70 1.73
C ARG A 95 -0.06 35.16 2.02
N GLN A 96 -0.52 35.68 3.16
CA GLN A 96 -0.20 37.02 3.65
C GLN A 96 0.98 37.03 4.64
N GLY A 97 1.64 35.88 4.87
CA GLY A 97 2.76 35.77 5.81
C GLY A 97 2.35 35.77 7.30
N LEU A 98 1.07 35.51 7.60
CA LEU A 98 0.49 35.62 8.95
C LEU A 98 0.39 34.29 9.71
N GLY A 99 0.92 33.18 9.16
CA GLY A 99 0.76 31.85 9.75
C GLY A 99 -0.57 31.16 9.39
N GLU A 100 -0.83 30.00 10.00
CA GLU A 100 -1.98 29.15 9.71
C GLU A 100 -3.24 29.72 10.36
N CYS A 101 -4.19 30.25 9.56
CA CYS A 101 -5.55 30.62 9.97
C CYS A 101 -5.70 31.15 11.42
N GLY A 102 -4.82 32.07 11.86
CA GLY A 102 -4.87 32.69 13.18
C GLY A 102 -3.99 32.08 14.28
N ARG A 103 -3.05 31.20 13.95
CA ARG A 103 -1.89 30.82 14.79
C ARG A 103 -0.59 30.80 14.00
#